data_AF-A0A516ZBT7-F1
#
_entry.id   AF-A0A516ZBT7-F1
#
_cell.length_a   1.000
_cell.length_b   1.000
_cell.length_c   1.000
_cell.angle_alpha   90.00
_cell.angle_beta   90.00
_cell.angle_gamma   90.00
#
_symmetry.space_group_name_H-M   'P 1'
#
loop_
_entity.id
_entity.type
_entity.pdbx_description
1 polymer ?
#
loop_
_entity_poly.entity_id
_entity_poly.type
_entity_poly.pdbx_seq_one_letter_code
_entity_poly.pdbx_strand_id
1 'polypeptide(L)' 'MAKRTLSNKGRYSVLKVSGFRARMSTPQGRKTIRNRRKKGRKVLAIRR' A
#
# COMPACT_ATOMS: atom_id res chain seq x y z
N MET A 1 18.06 15.28 18.10
CA MET A 1 17.22 14.36 17.29
C MET A 1 16.46 15.17 16.25
N ALA A 2 16.83 15.08 14.96
CA ALA A 2 16.14 15.80 13.89
C ALA A 2 14.96 14.97 13.34
N LYS A 3 13.86 15.66 12.97
CA LYS A 3 12.68 15.04 12.35
C LYS A 3 13.06 14.33 11.04
N ARG A 4 12.57 13.11 10.84
CA ARG A 4 12.81 12.30 9.63
C ARG A 4 11.55 12.20 8.76
N THR A 5 11.72 11.79 7.50
CA THR A 5 10.67 11.81 6.45
C THR A 5 9.58 10.76 6.64
N LEU A 6 9.95 9.55 7.09
CA LEU A 6 9.00 8.52 7.47
C LEU A 6 8.35 8.93 8.80
N SER A 7 7.19 9.57 8.71
CA SER A 7 6.38 9.88 9.90
C SER A 7 5.82 8.60 10.50
N ASN A 8 5.87 8.47 11.83
CA ASN A 8 5.25 7.38 12.61
C ASN A 8 3.71 7.48 12.63
N LYS A 9 3.07 7.62 11.46
CA LYS A 9 1.62 7.60 11.34
C LYS A 9 1.12 6.22 11.77
N GLY A 10 0.03 6.20 12.53
CA GLY A 10 -0.57 4.97 13.00
C GLY A 10 -0.96 4.01 11.86
N ARG A 11 -1.07 2.72 12.19
CA ARG A 11 -1.37 1.63 11.25
C ARG A 11 -2.59 1.91 10.37
N TYR A 12 -3.63 2.53 10.94
CA TYR A 12 -4.85 2.89 10.23
C TYR A 12 -4.61 3.90 9.10
N SER A 13 -3.82 4.94 9.36
CA SER A 13 -3.48 5.97 8.37
C SER A 13 -2.68 5.38 7.21
N VAL A 14 -1.77 4.43 7.49
CA VAL A 14 -1.01 3.72 6.46
C VAL A 14 -1.91 2.82 5.62
N LEU A 15 -2.87 2.12 6.24
CA LEU A 15 -3.81 1.24 5.52
C LEU A 15 -4.79 2.00 4.62
N LYS A 16 -5.21 3.21 5.02
CA LYS A 16 -6.04 4.09 4.18
C LYS A 16 -5.36 4.49 2.88
N VAL A 17 -4.04 4.67 2.90
CA VAL A 17 -3.26 5.11 1.73
C VAL A 17 -2.77 3.92 0.90
N SER A 18 -2.26 2.88 1.57
CA SER A 18 -1.48 1.81 0.93
C SER A 18 -2.06 0.41 1.08
N GLY A 19 -3.18 0.27 1.80
CA GLY A 19 -3.86 -1.01 1.99
C GLY A 19 -4.48 -1.56 0.71
N PHE A 20 -4.86 -2.84 0.74
CA PHE A 20 -5.43 -3.53 -0.43
C PHE A 20 -6.70 -2.84 -0.95
N ARG A 21 -7.61 -2.43 -0.06
CA ARG A 21 -8.85 -1.73 -0.44
C ARG A 21 -8.56 -0.38 -1.11
N ALA A 22 -7.58 0.38 -0.61
CA ALA A 22 -7.15 1.64 -1.20
C ALA A 22 -6.55 1.45 -2.61
N ARG A 23 -5.90 0.30 -2.87
CA ARG A 23 -5.44 -0.05 -4.22
C ARG A 23 -6.59 -0.44 -5.15
N MET A 24 -7.67 -1.00 -4.63
CA MET A 24 -8.81 -1.42 -5.46
C MET A 24 -9.73 -0.27 -5.86
N SER A 25 -9.75 0.85 -5.12
CA SER A 25 -10.63 2.00 -5.39
C SER A 25 -10.23 2.79 -6.64
N THR A 26 -8.96 2.77 -7.05
CA THR A 26 -8.46 3.55 -8.19
C THR A 26 -8.08 2.65 -9.38
N PRO A 27 -8.27 3.11 -10.63
CA PRO A 27 -7.81 2.37 -11.81
C PRO A 27 -6.31 2.03 -11.78
N GLN A 28 -5.48 2.98 -11.34
CA GLN A 28 -4.03 2.85 -11.26
C GLN A 28 -3.62 1.88 -10.15
N GLY A 29 -4.32 1.89 -9.01
CA GLY A 29 -4.13 0.91 -7.95
C GLY A 29 -4.44 -0.51 -8.42
N ARG A 30 -5.52 -0.70 -9.19
CA ARG A 30 -5.86 -2.00 -9.80
C ARG A 30 -4.76 -2.48 -10.76
N LYS A 31 -4.21 -1.59 -11.60
CA LYS A 31 -3.05 -1.89 -12.47
C LYS A 31 -1.82 -2.30 -11.66
N THR A 32 -1.56 -1.62 -10.54
CA THR A 32 -0.45 -1.96 -9.63
C THR A 32 -0.58 -3.38 -9.10
N ILE A 33 -1.77 -3.77 -8.60
CA ILE A 33 -2.00 -5.12 -8.09
C ILE A 33 -1.86 -6.17 -9.18
N ARG A 34 -2.36 -5.91 -10.40
CA ARG A 34 -2.19 -6.80 -11.55
C ARG A 34 -0.71 -7.06 -11.85
N ASN A 35 0.10 -6.00 -11.90
CA ASN A 35 1.54 -6.12 -12.16
C ASN A 35 2.26 -6.90 -11.05
N ARG A 36 1.86 -6.70 -9.78
CA ARG A 36 2.43 -7.43 -8.65
C ARG A 36 2.08 -8.92 -8.68
N ARG A 37 0.86 -9.27 -9.09
CA ARG A 37 0.43 -10.66 -9.33
C ARG A 37 1.21 -11.29 -10.48
N LYS A 38 1.34 -10.59 -11.62
CA LYS A 38 2.15 -11.06 -12.76
C LYS A 38 3.60 -11.34 -12.36
N LYS A 39 4.17 -10.53 -11.47
CA LYS A 39 5.52 -10.74 -10.91
C LYS A 39 5.60 -11.87 -9.87
N GLY A 40 4.47 -12.41 -9.39
CA GLY A 40 4.46 -13.45 -8.36
C GLY A 40 4.83 -12.96 -6.95
N ARG A 41 4.58 -11.68 -6.62
CA ARG A 41 4.88 -11.17 -5.27
C ARG A 41 3.97 -11.84 -4.23
N LYS A 42 4.57 -12.51 -3.23
CA LYS A 42 3.86 -13.14 -2.09
C LYS A 42 2.90 -12.18 -1.37
N VAL A 43 3.31 -10.93 -1.19
CA VAL A 43 2.50 -9.88 -0.55
C VAL A 43 2.14 -8.81 -1.58
N LEU A 44 0.86 -8.59 -1.83
CA LEU A 44 0.39 -7.66 -2.88
C LEU A 44 0.19 -6.23 -2.38
N ALA A 45 -0.21 -6.05 -1.12
CA ALA A 45 -0.38 -4.75 -0.46
C ALA A 45 -0.10 -4.91 1.04
N ILE A 46 -0.08 -3.80 1.78
CA ILE A 46 0.12 -3.82 3.23
C ILE A 46 -1.03 -4.63 3.88
N ARG A 47 -0.65 -5.63 4.67
CA ARG A 47 -1.61 -6.51 5.38
C ARG A 47 -2.18 -5.76 6.59
N ARG A 48 -3.41 -6.11 6.95
CA ARG A 48 -4.05 -5.54 8.13
C ARG A 48 -3.35 -5.99 9.40
#